data_AF-A0A3D5HYY9-F1
#
_entry.id   AF-A0A3D5HYY9-F1
#
_cell.length_a   1.000
_cell.length_b   1.000
_cell.length_c   1.000
_cell.angle_alpha   90.00
_cell.angle_beta   90.00
_cell.angle_gamma   90.00
#
_symmetry.space_group_name_H-M   'P 1'
#
loop_
_entity.id
_entity.type
_entity.pdbx_description
1 polymer ?
#
loop_
_entity_poly.entity_id
_entity_poly.type
_entity_poly.pdbx_seq_one_letter_code
_entity_poly.pdbx_strand_id
1 'polypeptide(L)' 'MADPLRKLADAEAVVAFPERLLPGSFVKLDHHPSDLPAFELIRCQGRRCWVRQQAWGPAIQWEVARRSLSPG' A
#
# COMPACT_ATOMS: atom_id res chain seq x y z
N MET A 1 14.39 -19.61 28.17
CA MET A 1 13.77 -18.33 28.57
C MET A 1 13.97 -17.37 27.42
N ALA A 2 12.90 -16.95 26.73
CA ALA A 2 13.01 -16.07 25.56
C ALA A 2 13.27 -14.63 26.02
N ASP A 3 14.30 -14.01 25.45
CA ASP A 3 14.75 -12.66 25.78
C ASP A 3 13.67 -11.62 25.38
N PRO A 4 13.08 -10.88 26.34
CA PRO A 4 12.06 -9.87 26.08
C PRO A 4 12.53 -8.78 25.10
N LEU A 5 13.84 -8.49 25.05
CA LEU A 5 14.41 -7.47 24.17
C LEU A 5 14.34 -7.89 22.70
N ARG A 6 14.48 -9.19 22.42
CA ARG A 6 14.37 -9.74 21.06
C ARG A 6 12.94 -9.66 20.53
N LYS A 7 11.95 -9.81 21.42
CA LYS A 7 10.52 -9.67 21.09
C LYS A 7 10.11 -8.22 20.79
N LEU A 8 10.79 -7.22 21.40
CA LEU A 8 10.63 -5.82 21.01
C LEU A 8 11.33 -5.51 19.67
N ALA A 9 12.51 -6.08 19.43
CA ALA A 9 13.21 -5.92 18.15
C ALA A 9 12.42 -6.51 16.97
N ASP A 10 11.73 -7.64 17.17
CA ASP A 10 10.80 -8.22 16.19
C ASP A 10 9.53 -7.37 16.00
N ALA A 11 9.12 -6.60 17.02
CA ALA A 11 8.02 -5.64 16.93
C ALA A 11 8.43 -4.30 16.29
N GLU A 12 9.72 -3.95 16.39
CA GLU A 12 10.39 -2.81 15.74
C GLU A 12 10.86 -3.08 14.32
N ALA A 13 10.68 -4.29 13.80
CA ALA A 13 10.46 -4.50 12.37
C ALA A 13 9.09 -3.89 11.96
N VAL A 14 8.85 -2.64 12.38
CA VAL A 14 7.97 -1.71 11.71
C VAL A 14 8.58 -1.58 10.34
N VAL A 15 8.08 -2.42 9.42
CA VAL A 15 8.34 -2.33 7.98
C VAL A 15 8.34 -0.84 7.69
N ALA A 16 9.50 -0.31 7.29
CA ALA A 16 9.65 1.08 6.90
C ALA A 16 8.64 1.29 5.77
N PHE A 17 7.47 1.78 6.19
CA PHE A 17 6.29 1.83 5.35
C PHE A 17 6.66 2.81 4.25
N PRO A 18 6.47 2.48 2.96
CA PRO A 18 6.98 3.30 1.87
C PRO A 18 6.64 4.76 2.14
N GLU A 19 7.68 5.61 2.07
CA GLU A 19 7.60 7.06 2.25
C GLU A 19 6.26 7.55 1.75
N ARG A 20 5.48 8.18 2.65
CA ARG A 20 4.06 8.51 2.52
C ARG A 20 3.56 8.48 1.06
N LEU A 21 2.90 7.39 0.67
CA LEU A 21 2.14 7.37 -0.58
C LEU A 21 1.16 8.55 -0.58
N LEU A 22 1.32 9.45 -1.55
CA LEU A 22 0.54 10.68 -1.67
C LEU A 22 -0.67 10.45 -2.58
N PRO A 23 -1.83 11.06 -2.29
CA PRO A 23 -2.91 11.14 -3.26
C PRO A 23 -2.42 11.62 -4.63
N GLY A 24 -2.86 10.97 -5.70
CA GLY A 24 -2.45 11.20 -7.08
C GLY A 24 -1.19 10.44 -7.51
N SER A 25 -0.47 9.77 -6.59
CA SER A 25 0.68 8.95 -6.97
C SER A 25 0.26 7.63 -7.62
N PHE A 26 1.12 7.06 -8.44
CA PHE A 26 0.92 5.71 -8.97
C PHE A 26 1.49 4.65 -8.06
N VAL A 27 0.74 3.55 -7.89
CA VAL A 27 1.05 2.46 -6.98
C VAL A 27 0.76 1.11 -7.63
N LYS A 28 1.53 0.11 -7.24
CA LYS A 28 1.32 -1.30 -7.61
C LYS A 28 0.83 -2.09 -6.40
N LEU A 29 0.10 -3.16 -6.67
CA LEU A 29 -0.29 -4.12 -5.66
C LEU A 29 0.79 -5.18 -5.45
N ASP A 30 0.78 -5.85 -4.31
CA ASP A 30 1.50 -7.12 -4.19
C ASP A 30 1.02 -8.09 -5.28
N HIS A 31 1.95 -8.77 -5.94
CA HIS A 31 1.67 -9.64 -7.09
C HIS A 31 0.97 -8.92 -8.26
N HIS A 32 1.24 -7.63 -8.46
CA HIS A 32 0.71 -6.85 -9.60
C HIS A 32 1.07 -7.52 -10.94
N PRO A 33 0.08 -7.86 -11.80
CA PRO A 33 0.35 -8.43 -13.12
C PRO A 33 1.20 -7.49 -13.98
N SER A 34 2.19 -8.03 -14.69
CA SER A 34 3.14 -7.22 -15.48
C SER A 34 2.52 -6.45 -16.64
N ASP A 35 1.37 -6.92 -17.12
CA ASP A 35 0.58 -6.36 -18.21
C ASP A 35 -0.53 -5.40 -17.74
N LEU A 36 -0.70 -5.26 -16.42
CA LEU A 36 -1.67 -4.34 -15.83
C LEU A 36 -0.98 -2.99 -15.55
N PRO A 37 -1.55 -1.84 -15.98
CA PRO A 37 -1.05 -0.53 -15.56
C PRO A 37 -1.09 -0.34 -14.04
N ALA A 38 -0.18 0.48 -13.50
CA ALA A 38 -0.22 0.88 -12.10
C ALA A 38 -1.52 1.63 -11.77
N PHE A 39 -1.97 1.56 -10.54
CA PHE A 39 -3.18 2.26 -10.09
C PHE A 39 -2.85 3.67 -9.60
N GLU A 40 -3.79 4.60 -9.75
CA GLU A 40 -3.71 5.90 -9.08
C GLU A 40 -4.20 5.79 -7.64
N LEU A 41 -3.44 6.30 -6.68
CA LEU A 41 -3.84 6.39 -5.29
C LEU A 41 -4.79 7.57 -5.08
N ILE A 42 -6.02 7.31 -4.65
CA ILE A 42 -7.01 8.36 -4.37
C ILE A 42 -6.81 8.93 -2.97
N ARG A 43 -6.76 8.05 -1.96
CA ARG A 43 -6.58 8.44 -0.55
C ARG A 43 -6.19 7.24 0.30
N CYS A 44 -5.65 7.51 1.48
CA CYS A 44 -5.48 6.50 2.53
C CYS A 44 -6.14 6.97 3.83
N GLN A 45 -6.80 6.05 4.51
CA GLN A 45 -7.36 6.24 5.86
C GLN A 45 -6.89 5.09 6.75
N GLY A 46 -5.93 5.39 7.63
CA GLY A 46 -5.29 4.38 8.47
C GLY A 46 -4.58 3.30 7.65
N ARG A 47 -5.03 2.04 7.81
CA ARG A 47 -4.47 0.84 7.14
C ARG A 47 -5.10 0.52 5.78
N ARG A 48 -5.96 1.40 5.28
CA ARG A 48 -6.73 1.20 4.05
C ARG A 48 -6.47 2.33 3.08
N CYS A 49 -6.42 2.01 1.80
CA CYS A 49 -6.30 2.99 0.73
C CYS A 49 -7.33 2.70 -0.36
N TRP A 50 -7.70 3.75 -1.09
CA TRP A 50 -8.58 3.66 -2.24
C TRP A 50 -7.76 3.95 -3.48
N VAL A 51 -7.86 3.06 -4.46
CA VAL A 51 -7.13 3.16 -5.72
C VAL A 51 -8.09 3.03 -6.89
N ARG A 52 -7.68 3.49 -8.07
CA ARG A 52 -8.43 3.30 -9.33
C ARG A 52 -7.49 3.01 -10.50
N GLN A 53 -8.01 2.35 -11.53
CA GLN A 53 -7.40 2.40 -12.85
C GLN A 53 -7.85 3.64 -13.61
N GLN A 54 -6.93 4.21 -14.39
CA GLN A 54 -7.12 5.42 -15.18
C GLN A 54 -8.12 5.22 -16.32
N ALA A 55 -8.22 3.98 -16.83
CA ALA A 55 -9.16 3.61 -17.89
C ALA A 55 -10.61 3.41 -17.40
N TRP A 56 -10.84 3.36 -16.08
CA TRP A 56 -12.19 3.22 -15.54
C TRP A 56 -12.88 4.57 -15.37
N GLY A 57 -14.21 4.52 -15.30
CA GLY A 57 -14.99 5.71 -14.95
C GLY A 57 -14.53 6.29 -13.60
N PRO A 58 -14.53 7.62 -13.42
CA PRO A 58 -13.87 8.28 -12.29
C PRO A 58 -14.49 7.94 -10.92
N ALA A 59 -15.72 7.41 -10.91
CA ALA A 59 -16.41 6.93 -9.71
C ALA A 59 -15.99 5.51 -9.29
N ILE A 60 -15.32 4.75 -10.17
CA ILE A 60 -14.90 3.38 -9.91
C ILE A 60 -13.56 3.42 -9.17
N GLN A 61 -13.64 3.17 -7.86
CA GLN A 61 -12.49 3.00 -6.97
C GLN A 61 -12.80 1.84 -6.03
N TRP A 62 -11.77 1.19 -5.49
CA TRP A 62 -11.96 0.15 -4.49
C TRP A 62 -10.96 0.27 -3.35
N GLU A 63 -11.28 -0.41 -2.25
CA GLU A 63 -10.45 -0.46 -1.05
C GLU A 63 -9.37 -1.54 -1.18
N VAL A 64 -8.14 -1.22 -0.79
CA VAL A 64 -7.02 -2.16 -0.66
C VAL A 64 -6.33 -1.99 0.68
N ALA A 65 -5.64 -3.04 1.12
CA ALA A 65 -4.79 -2.95 2.29
C ALA A 65 -3.60 -2.03 1.97
N ARG A 66 -3.34 -1.03 2.82
CA ARG A 66 -2.21 -0.11 2.61
C ARG A 66 -0.88 -0.86 2.52
N ARG A 67 -0.74 -1.97 3.26
CA ARG A 67 0.50 -2.78 3.31
C ARG A 67 0.81 -3.50 2.01
N SER A 68 -0.18 -3.66 1.13
CA SER A 68 0.00 -4.33 -0.16
C SER A 68 0.27 -3.34 -1.29
N LEU A 69 0.70 -2.12 -0.96
CA LEU A 69 0.99 -1.07 -1.93
C LEU A 69 2.48 -0.75 -1.91
N SER A 70 3.06 -0.68 -3.10
CA SER A 70 4.39 -0.14 -3.36
C SER A 70 4.30 1.00 -4.37
N PRO A 71 5.29 1.91 -4.42
CA PRO A 71 5.45 2.82 -5.56
C PRO A 71 5.42 2.06 -6.89
N GLY A 72 4.68 2.60 -7.87
CA GLY A 72 4.38 1.96 -9.15
C GLY A 72 5.24 2.41 -10.30
#